data_AF-A0A944BBP3-F1
#
_entry.id   AF-A0A944BBP3-F1
#
_cell.length_a   1.000
_cell.length_b   1.000
_cell.length_c   1.000
_cell.angle_alpha   90.00
_cell.angle_beta   90.00
_cell.angle_gamma   90.00
#
_symmetry.space_group_name_H-M   'P 1'
#
loop_
_entity.id
_entity.type
_entity.pdbx_description
1 polymer ?
#
loop_
_entity_poly.entity_id
_entity_poly.type
_entity_poly.pdbx_seq_one_letter_code
_entity_poly.pdbx_strand_id
1 'polypeptide(L)' 'MSQYRYCGPVKEFDNTINSKWEATTHAFTEAKARNNLVYRYKREHGKTADCKITLPGKMELID' A
#
# COMPACT_ATOMS: atom_id res chain seq x y z
N MET A 1 -18.11 5.01 1.34
CA MET A 1 -16.75 4.49 1.65
C MET A 1 -15.78 5.56 1.21
N SER A 2 -14.90 6.02 2.09
CA SER A 2 -13.94 7.04 1.71
C SER A 2 -12.86 6.44 0.83
N GLN A 3 -12.36 7.22 -0.14
CA GLN A 3 -11.26 6.82 -0.98
C GLN A 3 -9.94 7.25 -0.34
N TYR A 4 -8.97 6.36 -0.34
CA TYR A 4 -7.64 6.63 0.17
C TYR A 4 -6.65 6.49 -0.98
N ARG A 5 -5.70 7.43 -1.06
CA ARG A 5 -4.54 7.40 -1.94
C ARG A 5 -3.29 7.15 -1.13
N TYR A 6 -2.43 6.32 -1.69
CA TYR A 6 -1.05 6.21 -1.28
C TYR A 6 -0.17 6.72 -2.42
N CYS A 7 0.78 7.59 -2.10
CA CYS A 7 1.84 8.01 -3.00
C CYS A 7 3.14 7.99 -2.20
N GLY A 8 4.00 7.01 -2.47
CA GLY A 8 5.25 6.89 -1.73
C GLY A 8 6.01 5.59 -1.98
N PRO A 9 7.12 5.39 -1.26
CA PRO A 9 7.96 4.21 -1.46
C PRO A 9 7.27 2.95 -0.93
N VAL A 10 7.57 1.80 -1.52
CA VAL A 10 7.18 0.47 -1.02
C VAL A 10 8.44 -0.23 -0.55
N LYS A 11 8.39 -0.69 0.70
CA LYS A 11 9.47 -1.44 1.32
C LYS A 11 9.12 -2.91 1.42
N GLU A 12 10.07 -3.76 1.05
CA GLU A 12 10.05 -5.19 1.32
C GLU A 12 11.12 -5.48 2.37
N PHE A 13 10.69 -5.90 3.55
CA PHE A 13 11.53 -5.94 4.75
C PHE A 13 12.19 -4.57 4.99
N ASP A 14 13.50 -4.45 4.81
CA ASP A 14 14.25 -3.20 4.96
C ASP A 14 14.56 -2.52 3.62
N ASN A 15 14.40 -3.24 2.51
CA ASN A 15 14.77 -2.77 1.17
C ASN A 15 13.64 -1.99 0.52
N THR A 16 13.96 -0.83 -0.04
CA THR A 16 13.01 -0.08 -0.88
C THR A 16 12.98 -0.71 -2.26
N ILE A 17 11.90 -1.42 -2.56
CA ILE A 17 11.72 -2.11 -3.85
C ILE A 17 11.04 -1.22 -4.89
N ASN A 18 10.33 -0.19 -4.43
CA ASN A 18 9.74 0.81 -5.30
C ASN A 18 9.87 2.17 -4.62
N SER A 19 10.53 3.12 -5.26
CA SER A 19 10.75 4.45 -4.68
C SER A 19 9.50 5.33 -4.72
N LYS A 20 8.60 5.08 -5.68
CA LYS A 20 7.36 5.85 -5.86
C LYS A 20 6.27 4.96 -6.46
N TRP A 21 5.39 4.46 -5.60
CA TRP A 21 4.20 3.72 -5.98
C TRP A 21 2.96 4.52 -5.63
N GLU A 22 2.05 4.60 -6.60
CA GLU A 22 0.81 5.34 -6.49
C GLU A 22 -0.36 4.39 -6.65
N ALA A 23 -1.23 4.34 -5.64
CA ALA A 23 -2.41 3.48 -5.68
C ALA A 23 -3.53 4.06 -4.84
N THR A 24 -4.76 3.76 -5.23
CA THR A 24 -5.97 4.15 -4.51
C THR A 24 -6.77 2.93 -4.09
N THR A 25 -7.53 3.07 -3.00
CA THR A 25 -8.45 2.05 -2.51
C THR A 25 -9.60 2.67 -1.74
N HIS A 26 -10.75 1.99 -1.67
CA HIS A 26 -11.85 2.39 -0.80
C HIS A 26 -11.78 1.61 0.51
N ALA A 27 -11.91 2.33 1.63
CA ALA A 27 -11.93 1.73 2.95
C ALA A 27 -12.72 2.58 3.95
N PHE A 28 -13.07 2.00 5.09
CA PHE A 28 -13.66 2.74 6.21
C PHE A 28 -12.61 3.37 7.13
N THR A 29 -11.39 2.85 7.12
CA THR A 29 -10.28 3.32 7.97
C THR A 29 -8.96 3.31 7.19
N GLU A 30 -8.02 4.16 7.59
CA GLU A 30 -6.67 4.19 7.01
C GLU A 30 -5.96 2.84 7.13
N ALA A 31 -6.07 2.18 8.29
CA ALA A 31 -5.45 0.87 8.51
C ALA A 31 -5.97 -0.19 7.51
N LYS A 32 -7.27 -0.16 7.19
CA LYS A 32 -7.86 -1.06 6.20
C LYS A 32 -7.42 -0.70 4.79
N ALA A 33 -7.35 0.60 4.45
CA ALA A 33 -6.79 1.05 3.18
C ALA A 33 -5.34 0.57 2.99
N ARG A 34 -4.51 0.67 4.03
CA ARG A 34 -3.13 0.16 4.04
C ARG A 34 -3.05 -1.33 3.76
N ASN A 35 -3.85 -2.12 4.46
CA ASN A 35 -3.88 -3.56 4.23
C ASN A 35 -4.38 -3.92 2.82
N ASN A 36 -5.38 -3.22 2.30
CA ASN A 36 -5.87 -3.41 0.93
C ASN A 36 -4.77 -3.12 -0.10
N LEU A 37 -4.04 -2.01 0.07
CA LEU A 37 -2.96 -1.63 -0.84
C LEU A 37 -1.76 -2.56 -0.76
N VAL A 38 -1.37 -3.00 0.44
CA VAL A 38 -0.32 -4.02 0.62
C VAL A 38 -0.70 -5.31 -0.10
N TYR A 39 -1.95 -5.76 0.08
CA TYR A 39 -2.45 -6.97 -0.58
C TYR A 39 -2.46 -6.81 -2.10
N ARG A 40 -2.94 -5.66 -2.61
CA ARG A 40 -2.95 -5.33 -4.04
C ARG A 40 -1.53 -5.37 -4.61
N TYR A 41 -0.58 -4.72 -3.96
CA TYR A 41 0.83 -4.72 -4.36
C TYR A 41 1.40 -6.14 -4.46
N LYS A 42 1.16 -6.97 -3.43
CA LYS A 42 1.61 -8.37 -3.44
C LYS A 42 1.07 -9.15 -4.63
N ARG A 43 -0.22 -8.97 -4.96
CA ARG A 43 -0.86 -9.63 -6.10
C ARG A 43 -0.32 -9.15 -7.44
N GLU A 44 -0.18 -7.84 -7.62
CA GLU A 44 0.33 -7.25 -8.87
C GLU A 44 1.78 -7.64 -9.14
N HIS A 45 2.59 -7.82 -8.09
CA HIS A 45 4.01 -8.18 -8.20
C HIS A 45 4.31 -9.66 -7.94
N GLY A 46 3.29 -10.53 -7.88
CA GLY A 46 3.47 -11.97 -7.68
C GLY A 46 4.22 -12.35 -6.39
N LYS A 47 4.17 -11.50 -5.36
CA LYS A 47 4.86 -11.72 -4.10
C LYS A 47 4.14 -12.78 -3.26
N THR A 48 4.92 -13.61 -2.57
CA THR A 48 4.36 -14.60 -1.65
C THR A 48 3.71 -13.91 -0.45
N ALA A 49 2.77 -14.60 0.19
CA ALA A 49 2.09 -14.08 1.38
C ALA A 49 3.09 -13.70 2.49
N ASP A 50 4.20 -14.43 2.57
CA ASP A 50 5.29 -14.26 3.54
C ASP A 50 6.12 -12.98 3.34
N CYS A 51 6.15 -12.41 2.13
CA CYS A 51 6.88 -11.17 1.87
C CYS A 51 6.34 -10.03 2.75
N LYS A 52 7.19 -9.45 3.60
CA LYS A 52 6.81 -8.33 4.47
C LYS A 52 6.83 -7.01 3.69
N ILE A 53 5.74 -6.74 2.99
CA ILE A 53 5.53 -5.47 2.29
C ILE A 53 4.99 -4.43 3.26
N THR A 54 5.64 -3.27 3.31
CA THR A 54 5.25 -2.13 4.12
C THR A 54 5.15 -0.87 3.28
N LEU A 55 4.15 -0.06 3.61
CA LEU A 55 3.87 1.23 2.98
C LEU A 55 4.18 2.33 4.02
N PRO A 56 5.44 2.77 4.18
CA PRO A 56 5.84 3.72 5.22
C PRO A 56 5.27 5.13 5.00
N GLY A 57 4.81 5.45 3.78
CA GLY A 57 4.19 6.74 3.48
C GLY A 57 2.86 6.97 4.22
N LYS A 58 2.40 8.22 4.17
CA LYS A 58 1.08 8.60 4.67
C LYS A 58 0.01 8.20 3.66
N MET A 59 -1.20 7.96 4.17
CA MET A 59 -2.37 7.82 3.31
C MET A 59 -3.08 9.15 3.24
N GLU A 60 -3.44 9.55 2.02
CA GLU A 60 -4.22 10.74 1.77
C GLU A 60 -5.68 10.33 1.59
N LEU A 61 -6.57 10.93 2.37
CA LEU A 61 -8.01 10.79 2.12
C LEU A 61 -8.35 11.64 0.90
N ILE A 62 -8.91 11.02 -0.13
CA ILE A 62 -9.51 11.70 -1.26
C ILE A 62 -11.01 11.54 -1.11
N ASP A 63 -11.72 12.67 -1.00
CA ASP A 63 -13.18 12.73 -1.06
C ASP A 63 -13.63 12.88 -2.52
#